data_AF-A0A4U7JGZ7-F1
#
_entry.id   AF-A0A4U7JGZ7-F1
#
_cell.length_a   1.000
_cell.length_b   1.000
_cell.length_c   1.000
_cell.angle_alpha   90.00
_cell.angle_beta   90.00
_cell.angle_gamma   90.00
#
_symmetry.space_group_name_H-M   'P 1'
#
loop_
_entity.id
_entity.type
_entity.pdbx_description
1 polymer ?
#
loop_
_entity_poly.entity_id
_entity_poly.type
_entity_poly.pdbx_seq_one_letter_code
_entity_poly.pdbx_strand_id
1 'polypeptide(L)'
;MKNYFFSYIDDIPKELHSELFTVQHFLSIGMIMCAWIILILIYKDKSVKAKWRLMAITSLLLPLLEVSMMIWYKSVGQFSFGYSLPLHLCSLMCIIMPITVFTKNNLLMEYSYAMGLAPSLITLFTPDVYYYPTFSFLYIQTMLVHGVICFIPIFFIFCLGFKPNIRNLPKAIAMLFCLAVMIIPVNYITNGNYFFLRYPAKGSIMEYFSSIFGSPGYLIPVFFVGCILWLLMYLPFALIEQKRKFKKPAFLTQKNINNRKFSI
;
A
#
# COMPACT_ATOMS: atom_id res chain seq x y z
N MET A 1 -20.78 28.30 -13.82
CA MET A 1 -20.85 26.88 -13.44
C MET A 1 -20.44 26.76 -11.98
N LYS A 2 -21.24 26.16 -11.10
CA LYS A 2 -20.82 25.87 -9.71
C LYS A 2 -19.60 24.95 -9.77
N ASN A 3 -18.55 25.26 -9.01
CA ASN A 3 -17.38 24.41 -8.90
C ASN A 3 -17.63 23.37 -7.80
N TYR A 4 -17.72 22.08 -8.17
CA TYR A 4 -17.95 20.96 -7.26
C TYR A 4 -16.66 20.27 -6.79
N PHE A 5 -15.48 20.84 -7.11
CA PHE A 5 -14.20 20.19 -6.84
C PHE A 5 -13.98 19.87 -5.36
N PHE A 6 -14.36 20.78 -4.46
CA PHE A 6 -14.24 20.60 -3.00
C PHE A 6 -15.57 20.22 -2.33
N SER A 7 -16.60 19.86 -3.09
CA SER A 7 -17.91 19.51 -2.54
C SER A 7 -17.95 18.09 -1.99
N TYR A 8 -18.70 17.88 -0.92
CA TYR A 8 -19.05 16.54 -0.47
C TYR A 8 -20.07 15.92 -1.43
N ILE A 9 -20.13 14.59 -1.51
CA ILE A 9 -20.94 13.88 -2.52
C ILE A 9 -22.43 14.29 -2.52
N ASP A 10 -22.99 14.58 -1.34
CA ASP A 10 -24.40 14.97 -1.18
C ASP A 10 -24.73 16.31 -1.84
N ASP A 11 -23.72 17.18 -2.02
CA ASP A 11 -23.87 18.48 -2.68
C ASP A 11 -23.61 18.42 -4.19
N ILE A 12 -23.20 17.26 -4.72
CA ILE A 12 -22.89 17.06 -6.13
C ILE A 12 -24.13 16.48 -6.85
N PRO A 13 -24.64 17.13 -7.92
CA PRO A 13 -25.73 16.60 -8.74
C PRO A 13 -25.46 15.17 -9.20
N LYS A 14 -26.48 14.31 -9.15
CA LYS A 14 -26.36 12.88 -9.49
C LYS A 14 -25.87 12.65 -10.93
N GLU A 15 -26.28 13.47 -11.88
CA GLU A 15 -25.77 13.43 -13.27
C GLU A 15 -24.25 13.67 -13.40
N LEU A 16 -23.58 14.18 -12.37
CA LEU A 16 -22.12 14.32 -12.35
C LEU A 16 -21.41 13.16 -11.64
N HIS A 17 -22.14 12.25 -10.99
CA HIS A 17 -21.55 11.10 -10.31
C HIS A 17 -20.90 10.18 -11.35
N SER A 18 -19.79 9.56 -10.94
CA SER A 18 -19.06 8.61 -11.79
C SER A 18 -19.46 7.17 -11.46
N GLU A 19 -19.13 6.27 -12.38
CA GLU A 19 -19.26 4.83 -12.17
C GLU A 19 -17.89 4.17 -12.12
N LEU A 20 -17.83 2.92 -11.67
CA LEU A 20 -16.62 2.12 -11.78
C LEU A 20 -16.26 1.87 -13.25
N PHE A 21 -14.96 1.87 -13.55
CA PHE A 21 -14.43 1.51 -14.87
C PHE A 21 -14.85 2.43 -16.04
N THR A 22 -15.12 3.70 -15.79
CA THR A 22 -15.26 4.69 -16.88
C THR A 22 -13.93 4.94 -17.60
N VAL A 23 -14.00 5.53 -18.80
CA VAL A 23 -12.81 5.96 -19.56
C VAL A 23 -11.93 6.91 -18.74
N GLN A 24 -12.55 7.83 -18.00
CA GLN A 24 -11.85 8.79 -17.15
C GLN A 24 -11.09 8.09 -16.00
N HIS A 25 -11.66 7.02 -15.43
CA HIS A 25 -10.98 6.20 -14.44
C HIS A 25 -9.76 5.48 -15.03
N PHE A 26 -9.91 4.84 -16.19
CA PHE A 26 -8.78 4.18 -16.85
C PHE A 26 -7.68 5.17 -17.29
N LEU A 27 -8.06 6.37 -17.74
CA LEU A 27 -7.09 7.44 -18.00
C LEU A 27 -6.34 7.85 -16.73
N SER A 28 -7.02 7.92 -15.59
CA SER A 28 -6.40 8.24 -14.29
C SER A 28 -5.36 7.18 -13.89
N ILE A 29 -5.72 5.90 -13.99
CA ILE A 29 -4.78 4.78 -13.76
C ILE A 29 -3.62 4.84 -14.76
N GLY A 30 -3.92 5.05 -16.04
CA GLY A 30 -2.92 5.15 -17.11
C GLY A 30 -1.90 6.25 -16.85
N MET A 31 -2.34 7.44 -16.42
CA MET A 31 -1.46 8.55 -16.04
C MET A 31 -0.53 8.18 -14.87
N ILE A 32 -1.07 7.52 -13.83
CA ILE A 32 -0.29 7.05 -12.69
C ILE A 32 0.77 6.04 -13.13
N MET A 33 0.39 5.04 -13.92
CA MET A 33 1.31 4.02 -14.43
C MET A 33 2.39 4.62 -15.33
N CYS A 34 2.02 5.55 -16.22
CA CYS A 34 2.96 6.29 -17.05
C CYS A 34 3.97 7.06 -16.19
N ALA A 35 3.52 7.75 -15.14
CA ALA A 35 4.39 8.46 -14.21
C ALA A 35 5.37 7.50 -13.53
N TRP A 36 4.91 6.32 -13.09
CA TRP A 36 5.79 5.30 -12.49
C TRP A 36 6.87 4.84 -13.46
N ILE A 37 6.49 4.50 -14.69
CA ILE A 37 7.42 4.03 -15.73
C ILE A 37 8.45 5.10 -16.04
N ILE A 38 8.02 6.34 -16.27
CA ILE A 38 8.90 7.48 -16.55
C ILE A 38 9.90 7.68 -15.40
N LEU A 39 9.44 7.72 -14.16
CA LEU A 39 10.31 7.91 -13.01
C LEU A 39 11.32 6.75 -12.84
N ILE A 40 10.88 5.50 -13.03
CA ILE A 40 11.77 4.33 -12.98
C ILE A 40 12.84 4.42 -14.08
N LEU A 41 12.45 4.72 -15.32
CA LEU A 41 13.38 4.82 -16.44
C LEU A 41 14.39 5.97 -16.25
N ILE A 42 13.97 7.11 -15.71
CA ILE A 42 14.85 8.25 -15.45
C ILE A 42 15.83 7.94 -14.30
N TYR A 43 15.39 7.24 -13.25
CA TYR A 43 16.17 7.06 -12.03
C TYR A 43 16.89 5.72 -11.88
N LYS A 44 16.59 4.70 -12.69
CA LYS A 44 17.21 3.35 -12.56
C LYS A 44 18.74 3.39 -12.64
N ASP A 45 19.31 4.29 -13.44
CA ASP A 45 20.76 4.41 -13.66
C ASP A 45 21.37 5.62 -12.91
N LYS A 46 20.57 6.34 -12.12
CA LYS A 46 21.06 7.47 -11.31
C LYS A 46 21.77 6.98 -10.05
N SER A 47 22.54 7.88 -9.42
CA SER A 47 23.22 7.60 -8.17
C SER A 47 22.25 7.20 -7.06
N VAL A 48 22.72 6.37 -6.12
CA VAL A 48 21.94 5.94 -4.95
C VAL A 48 21.40 7.14 -4.16
N LYS A 49 22.17 8.23 -4.06
CA LYS A 49 21.75 9.49 -3.43
C LYS A 49 20.55 10.12 -4.15
N ALA A 50 20.56 10.16 -5.48
CA ALA A 50 19.45 10.71 -6.27
C ALA A 50 18.17 9.87 -6.11
N LYS A 51 18.31 8.53 -6.13
CA LYS A 51 17.19 7.59 -5.91
C LYS A 51 16.53 7.77 -4.55
N TRP A 52 17.32 7.86 -3.49
CA TRP A 52 16.79 8.12 -2.13
C TRP A 52 16.20 9.53 -1.98
N ARG A 53 16.75 10.55 -2.66
CA ARG A 53 16.16 11.89 -2.67
C ARG A 53 14.78 11.90 -3.33
N LEU A 54 14.62 11.21 -4.46
CA LEU A 54 13.31 11.03 -5.08
C LEU A 54 12.33 10.38 -4.10
N MET A 55 12.71 9.26 -3.48
CA MET A 55 11.86 8.57 -2.50
C MET A 55 11.52 9.46 -1.30
N ALA A 56 12.44 10.28 -0.82
CA ALA A 56 12.16 11.23 0.26
C ALA A 56 11.06 12.21 -0.16
N ILE A 57 11.20 12.86 -1.31
CA ILE A 57 10.18 13.80 -1.84
C ILE A 57 8.85 13.08 -2.06
N THR A 58 8.86 11.94 -2.73
CA THR A 58 7.65 11.16 -3.05
C THR A 58 6.94 10.68 -1.78
N SER A 59 7.67 10.17 -0.78
CA SER A 59 7.06 9.69 0.47
C SER A 59 6.45 10.82 1.28
N LEU A 60 7.04 12.03 1.28
CA LEU A 60 6.49 13.20 1.96
C LEU A 60 5.18 13.71 1.33
N LEU A 61 4.84 13.32 0.10
CA LEU A 61 3.52 13.59 -0.47
C LEU A 61 2.41 12.87 0.29
N LEU A 62 2.68 11.69 0.85
CA LEU A 62 1.66 10.90 1.56
C LEU A 62 1.08 11.63 2.79
N PRO A 63 1.89 12.07 3.79
CA PRO A 63 1.32 12.81 4.92
C PRO A 63 0.70 14.14 4.48
N LEU A 64 1.21 14.79 3.43
CA LEU A 64 0.61 16.01 2.89
C LEU A 64 -0.80 15.74 2.33
N LEU A 65 -0.97 14.67 1.53
CA LEU A 65 -2.25 14.28 0.97
C LEU A 65 -3.24 13.83 2.05
N GLU A 66 -2.76 13.11 3.07
CA GLU A 66 -3.58 12.69 4.22
C GLU A 66 -4.08 13.89 5.01
N VAL A 67 -3.19 14.83 5.37
CA VAL A 67 -3.57 16.05 6.09
C VAL A 67 -4.50 16.93 5.24
N SER A 68 -4.26 17.02 3.93
CA SER A 68 -5.15 17.74 3.02
C SER A 68 -6.56 17.14 3.02
N MET A 69 -6.68 15.81 3.02
CA MET A 69 -7.96 15.12 3.13
C MET A 69 -8.66 15.40 4.47
N MET A 70 -7.92 15.38 5.58
CA MET A 70 -8.47 15.71 6.90
C MET A 70 -8.97 17.16 6.97
N ILE A 71 -8.20 18.11 6.42
CA ILE A 71 -8.60 19.53 6.31
C ILE A 71 -9.86 19.64 5.47
N TRP A 72 -9.92 18.93 4.34
CA TRP A 72 -11.09 18.92 3.48
C TRP A 72 -12.33 18.39 4.21
N TYR A 73 -12.27 17.22 4.86
CA TYR A 73 -13.37 16.68 5.67
C TYR A 73 -13.85 17.69 6.72
N LYS A 74 -12.92 18.40 7.38
CA LYS A 74 -13.26 19.45 8.34
C LYS A 74 -13.95 20.63 7.67
N SER A 75 -13.49 21.05 6.48
CA SER A 75 -14.05 22.19 5.74
C SER A 75 -15.47 21.95 5.23
N VAL A 76 -15.83 20.70 4.90
CA VAL A 76 -17.17 20.32 4.45
C VAL A 76 -18.08 19.83 5.57
N GLY A 77 -17.64 19.92 6.83
CA GLY A 77 -18.42 19.53 8.01
C GLY A 77 -18.59 18.02 8.21
N GLN A 78 -17.78 17.20 7.54
CA GLN A 78 -17.85 15.73 7.55
C GLN A 78 -16.73 15.07 8.35
N PHE A 79 -15.97 15.85 9.12
CA PHE A 79 -14.91 15.32 9.98
C PHE A 79 -15.51 14.55 11.16
N SER A 80 -15.07 13.31 11.36
CA SER A 80 -15.39 12.53 12.57
C SER A 80 -14.17 11.79 13.09
N PHE A 81 -14.07 11.66 14.42
CA PHE A 81 -12.99 10.88 15.04
C PHE A 81 -13.08 9.39 14.74
N GLY A 82 -14.23 8.89 14.30
CA GLY A 82 -14.45 7.49 13.97
C GLY A 82 -14.06 7.09 12.54
N TYR A 83 -13.80 8.08 11.68
CA TYR A 83 -13.50 7.83 10.26
C TYR A 83 -12.32 8.67 9.74
N SER A 84 -12.19 9.93 10.15
CA SER A 84 -11.26 10.89 9.53
C SER A 84 -9.83 10.84 10.09
N LEU A 85 -9.56 10.13 11.20
CA LEU A 85 -8.18 9.92 11.67
C LEU A 85 -7.40 8.99 10.74
N PRO A 86 -6.07 9.16 10.62
CA PRO A 86 -5.23 8.38 9.71
C PRO A 86 -4.90 6.98 10.28
N LEU A 87 -5.94 6.22 10.61
CA LEU A 87 -5.85 4.94 11.32
C LEU A 87 -6.33 3.75 10.47
N HIS A 88 -6.80 4.00 9.25
CA HIS A 88 -6.96 2.93 8.25
C HIS A 88 -5.59 2.45 7.76
N LEU A 89 -5.54 1.24 7.17
CA LEU A 89 -4.27 0.62 6.78
C LEU A 89 -3.48 1.47 5.78
N CYS A 90 -4.13 2.00 4.74
CA CYS A 90 -3.49 2.90 3.77
C CYS A 90 -3.06 4.23 4.42
N SER A 91 -3.86 4.79 5.32
CA SER A 91 -3.50 5.99 6.09
C SER A 91 -2.27 5.77 6.99
N LEU A 92 -2.14 4.59 7.58
CA LEU A 92 -0.92 4.23 8.32
C LEU A 92 0.28 4.09 7.38
N MET A 93 0.11 3.64 6.13
CA MET A 93 1.18 3.67 5.14
C MET A 93 1.64 5.10 4.84
N CYS A 94 0.74 6.09 4.89
CA CYS A 94 1.09 7.49 4.74
C CYS A 94 2.09 7.98 5.80
N ILE A 95 2.14 7.32 6.96
CA ILE A 95 3.10 7.59 8.04
C ILE A 95 4.31 6.67 7.95
N ILE A 96 4.08 5.38 7.75
CA ILE A 96 5.12 4.34 7.77
C ILE A 96 6.09 4.50 6.60
N MET A 97 5.62 4.82 5.38
CA MET A 97 6.50 4.91 4.22
C MET A 97 7.53 6.03 4.28
N PRO A 98 7.21 7.26 4.73
CA PRO A 98 8.23 8.25 5.07
C PRO A 98 9.27 7.69 6.05
N ILE A 99 8.82 7.07 7.14
CA ILE A 99 9.73 6.46 8.14
C ILE A 99 10.61 5.40 7.47
N THR A 100 10.05 4.52 6.62
CA THR A 100 10.79 3.53 5.84
C THR A 100 11.89 4.18 5.01
N VAL A 101 11.57 5.28 4.31
CA VAL A 101 12.50 5.96 3.41
C VAL A 101 13.63 6.67 4.16
N PHE A 102 13.33 7.36 5.26
CA PHE A 102 14.34 8.09 6.03
C PHE A 102 15.23 7.15 6.85
N THR A 103 14.65 6.09 7.44
CA THR A 103 15.42 5.09 8.22
C THR A 103 16.12 4.07 7.34
N LYS A 104 15.63 3.87 6.11
CA LYS A 104 16.08 2.80 5.19
C LYS A 104 16.01 1.42 5.84
N ASN A 105 15.06 1.22 6.75
CA ASN A 105 14.93 -0.01 7.50
C ASN A 105 14.37 -1.13 6.62
N ASN A 106 15.10 -2.23 6.49
CA ASN A 106 14.71 -3.36 5.64
C ASN A 106 13.38 -4.02 6.05
N LEU A 107 13.08 -4.10 7.36
CA LEU A 107 11.81 -4.65 7.82
C LEU A 107 10.64 -3.73 7.44
N LEU A 108 10.83 -2.40 7.51
CA LEU A 108 9.81 -1.45 7.07
C LEU A 108 9.64 -1.46 5.54
N MET A 109 10.71 -1.68 4.77
CA MET A 109 10.58 -1.92 3.32
C MET A 109 9.77 -3.19 3.02
N GLU A 110 10.02 -4.26 3.78
CA GLU A 110 9.24 -5.50 3.69
C GLU A 110 7.78 -5.27 4.05
N TYR A 111 7.50 -4.50 5.11
CA TYR A 111 6.15 -4.14 5.52
C TYR A 111 5.44 -3.29 4.46
N SER A 112 6.11 -2.26 3.93
CA SER A 112 5.63 -1.43 2.83
C SER A 112 5.30 -2.25 1.59
N TYR A 113 6.11 -3.27 1.27
CA TYR A 113 5.82 -4.20 0.19
C TYR A 113 4.60 -5.08 0.51
N ALA A 114 4.61 -5.79 1.64
CA ALA A 114 3.59 -6.77 2.00
C ALA A 114 2.20 -6.15 2.21
N MET A 115 2.14 -5.00 2.88
CA MET A 115 0.88 -4.40 3.33
C MET A 115 0.45 -3.20 2.48
N GLY A 116 1.38 -2.57 1.75
CA GLY A 116 1.08 -1.40 0.93
C GLY A 116 0.67 -1.76 -0.50
N LEU A 117 1.42 -2.64 -1.16
CA LEU A 117 1.33 -2.81 -2.61
C LEU A 117 -0.03 -3.38 -3.08
N ALA A 118 -0.40 -4.59 -2.64
CA ALA A 118 -1.62 -5.23 -3.14
C ALA A 118 -2.91 -4.49 -2.74
N PRO A 119 -3.11 -4.06 -1.48
CA PRO A 119 -4.32 -3.32 -1.12
C PRO A 119 -4.45 -2.02 -1.90
N SER A 120 -3.35 -1.28 -2.09
CA SER A 120 -3.41 -0.01 -2.83
C SER A 120 -3.63 -0.21 -4.32
N LEU A 121 -3.12 -1.30 -4.91
CA LEU A 121 -3.45 -1.66 -6.29
C LEU A 121 -4.94 -1.97 -6.42
N ILE A 122 -5.52 -2.73 -5.48
CA ILE A 122 -6.96 -3.02 -5.47
C ILE A 122 -7.74 -1.70 -5.41
N THR A 123 -7.41 -0.78 -4.50
CA THR A 123 -8.09 0.52 -4.42
C THR A 123 -7.90 1.39 -5.66
N LEU A 124 -6.76 1.30 -6.37
CA LEU A 124 -6.59 2.00 -7.64
C LEU A 124 -7.54 1.49 -8.73
N PHE A 125 -7.87 0.20 -8.74
CA PHE A 125 -8.80 -0.38 -9.71
C PHE A 125 -10.27 -0.33 -9.25
N THR A 126 -10.51 -0.41 -7.96
CA THR A 126 -11.84 -0.38 -7.35
C THR A 126 -11.85 0.62 -6.20
N PRO A 127 -11.79 1.93 -6.50
CA PRO A 127 -11.75 2.95 -5.47
C PRO A 127 -13.08 2.97 -4.71
N ASP A 128 -13.00 3.13 -3.39
CA ASP A 128 -14.16 3.29 -2.51
C ASP A 128 -14.90 4.62 -2.72
N VAL A 129 -14.28 5.55 -3.46
CA VAL A 129 -14.84 6.85 -3.88
C VAL A 129 -15.24 6.87 -5.35
N TYR A 130 -15.48 5.71 -5.99
CA TYR A 130 -15.79 5.60 -7.42
C TYR A 130 -16.96 6.48 -7.90
N TYR A 131 -17.89 6.79 -7.00
CA TYR A 131 -19.08 7.60 -7.28
C TYR A 131 -18.79 9.11 -7.35
N TYR A 132 -17.63 9.56 -6.86
CA TYR A 132 -17.20 10.95 -7.03
C TYR A 132 -16.80 11.23 -8.48
N PRO A 133 -17.09 12.44 -9.02
CA PRO A 133 -16.54 12.87 -10.30
C PRO A 133 -15.02 12.71 -10.31
N THR A 134 -14.45 12.26 -11.43
CA THR A 134 -12.99 12.13 -11.60
C THR A 134 -12.25 13.44 -11.30
N PHE A 135 -12.88 14.58 -11.63
CA PHE A 135 -12.37 15.91 -11.30
C PHE A 135 -12.95 16.45 -9.98
N SER A 136 -12.74 15.69 -8.90
CA SER A 136 -13.03 16.10 -7.52
C SER A 136 -11.80 15.91 -6.65
N PHE A 137 -11.69 16.71 -5.59
CA PHE A 137 -10.58 16.65 -4.66
C PHE A 137 -10.42 15.24 -4.07
N LEU A 138 -11.50 14.64 -3.55
CA LEU A 138 -11.43 13.36 -2.87
C LEU A 138 -11.03 12.21 -3.83
N TYR A 139 -11.56 12.22 -5.06
CA TYR A 139 -11.17 11.23 -6.07
C TYR A 139 -9.68 11.35 -6.42
N ILE A 140 -9.21 12.56 -6.75
CA ILE A 140 -7.81 12.81 -7.10
C ILE A 140 -6.88 12.47 -5.93
N GLN A 141 -7.23 12.88 -4.72
CA GLN A 141 -6.48 12.58 -3.51
C GLN A 141 -6.37 11.07 -3.30
N THR A 142 -7.48 10.33 -3.45
CA THR A 142 -7.51 8.87 -3.28
C THR A 142 -6.61 8.19 -4.32
N MET A 143 -6.72 8.58 -5.59
CA MET A 143 -5.90 8.04 -6.66
C MET A 143 -4.41 8.34 -6.46
N LEU A 144 -4.07 9.56 -6.00
CA LEU A 144 -2.68 9.94 -5.74
C LEU A 144 -2.07 9.21 -4.55
N VAL A 145 -2.78 9.09 -3.42
CA VAL A 145 -2.28 8.37 -2.24
C VAL A 145 -2.00 6.92 -2.58
N HIS A 146 -2.97 6.20 -3.14
CA HIS A 146 -2.78 4.79 -3.50
C HIS A 146 -1.76 4.63 -4.63
N GLY A 147 -1.67 5.60 -5.54
CA GLY A 147 -0.63 5.71 -6.56
C GLY A 147 0.77 5.74 -5.95
N VAL A 148 0.98 6.59 -4.95
CA VAL A 148 2.28 6.74 -4.27
C VAL A 148 2.58 5.53 -3.37
N ILE A 149 1.59 4.99 -2.64
CA ILE A 149 1.77 3.79 -1.80
C ILE A 149 2.19 2.59 -2.67
N CYS A 150 1.62 2.41 -3.87
CA CYS A 150 2.07 1.37 -4.79
C CYS A 150 3.50 1.64 -5.31
N PHE A 151 3.78 2.89 -5.68
CA PHE A 151 5.02 3.25 -6.36
C PHE A 151 6.27 3.03 -5.50
N ILE A 152 6.21 3.36 -4.21
CA ILE A 152 7.36 3.27 -3.30
C ILE A 152 7.98 1.86 -3.26
N PRO A 153 7.25 0.77 -2.94
CA PRO A 153 7.80 -0.58 -2.94
C PRO A 153 8.19 -1.07 -4.34
N ILE A 154 7.49 -0.65 -5.41
CA ILE A 154 7.90 -0.93 -6.80
C ILE A 154 9.27 -0.31 -7.08
N PHE A 155 9.46 0.96 -6.72
CA PHE A 155 10.73 1.66 -6.90
C PHE A 155 11.86 1.05 -6.05
N PHE A 156 11.55 0.58 -4.83
CA PHE A 156 12.51 -0.16 -4.01
C PHE A 156 13.06 -1.38 -4.76
N ILE A 157 12.18 -2.14 -5.41
CA ILE A 157 12.55 -3.35 -6.17
C ILE A 157 13.37 -2.99 -7.41
N PHE A 158 12.85 -2.11 -8.27
CA PHE A 158 13.43 -1.87 -9.59
C PHE A 158 14.65 -0.93 -9.57
N CYS A 159 14.70 0.03 -8.65
CA CYS A 159 15.74 1.06 -8.65
C CYS A 159 16.72 0.93 -7.48
N LEU A 160 16.26 0.45 -6.30
CA LEU A 160 17.12 0.31 -5.11
C LEU A 160 17.58 -1.12 -4.83
N GLY A 161 17.14 -2.10 -5.62
CA GLY A 161 17.57 -3.49 -5.51
C GLY A 161 17.03 -4.22 -4.28
N PHE A 162 15.99 -3.69 -3.64
CA PHE A 162 15.26 -4.38 -2.58
C PHE A 162 14.67 -5.68 -3.11
N LYS A 163 14.77 -6.74 -2.30
CA LYS A 163 14.25 -8.06 -2.64
C LYS A 163 13.40 -8.56 -1.48
N PRO A 164 12.07 -8.65 -1.65
CA PRO A 164 11.21 -9.26 -0.66
C PRO A 164 11.70 -10.65 -0.26
N ASN A 165 11.68 -10.93 1.04
CA ASN A 165 12.12 -12.20 1.59
C ASN A 165 10.99 -12.81 2.39
N ILE A 166 10.52 -13.99 1.95
CA ILE A 166 9.41 -14.70 2.59
C ILE A 166 9.68 -15.01 4.07
N ARG A 167 10.94 -15.07 4.51
CA ARG A 167 11.33 -15.25 5.92
C ARG A 167 11.02 -14.03 6.79
N ASN A 168 10.88 -12.85 6.20
CA ASN A 168 10.50 -11.62 6.89
C ASN A 168 8.98 -11.40 6.90
N LEU A 169 8.23 -12.08 6.04
CA LEU A 169 6.77 -11.95 5.97
C LEU A 169 6.07 -12.17 7.33
N PRO A 170 6.45 -13.18 8.17
CA PRO A 170 5.87 -13.33 9.50
C PRO A 170 6.06 -12.10 10.41
N LYS A 171 7.18 -11.38 10.28
CA LYS A 171 7.43 -10.15 11.05
C LYS A 171 6.55 -9.01 10.56
N ALA A 172 6.36 -8.88 9.24
CA ALA A 172 5.44 -7.89 8.67
C ALA A 172 3.99 -8.18 9.09
N ILE A 173 3.58 -9.46 9.09
CA ILE A 173 2.27 -9.90 9.59
C ILE A 173 2.13 -9.60 11.08
N ALA A 174 3.14 -9.89 11.90
CA ALA A 174 3.11 -9.56 13.32
C ALA A 174 2.93 -8.05 13.58
N MET A 175 3.57 -7.20 12.76
CA MET A 175 3.37 -5.75 12.82
C MET A 175 1.93 -5.35 12.45
N LEU A 176 1.32 -5.99 11.43
CA LEU A 176 -0.09 -5.77 11.10
C LEU A 176 -1.01 -6.13 12.28
N PHE A 177 -0.81 -7.30 12.91
CA PHE A 177 -1.60 -7.71 14.07
C PHE A 177 -1.39 -6.78 15.26
N CYS A 178 -0.16 -6.33 15.52
CA CYS A 178 0.13 -5.36 16.58
C CYS A 178 -0.64 -4.05 16.35
N LEU A 179 -0.61 -3.52 15.12
CA LEU A 179 -1.38 -2.32 14.74
C LEU A 179 -2.89 -2.56 14.90
N ALA A 180 -3.41 -3.70 14.44
CA ALA A 180 -4.82 -4.03 14.59
C ALA A 180 -5.24 -4.07 16.06
N VAL A 181 -4.45 -4.72 16.93
CA VAL A 181 -4.72 -4.78 18.38
C VAL A 181 -4.73 -3.38 19.01
N MET A 182 -3.81 -2.50 18.62
CA MET A 182 -3.78 -1.11 19.11
C MET A 182 -5.00 -0.29 18.64
N ILE A 183 -5.56 -0.61 17.48
CA ILE A 183 -6.71 0.10 16.89
C ILE A 183 -8.04 -0.31 17.54
N ILE A 184 -8.15 -1.53 18.09
CA ILE A 184 -9.37 -2.00 18.77
C ILE A 184 -9.90 -1.00 19.81
N PRO A 185 -9.13 -0.58 20.84
CA PRO A 185 -9.63 0.39 21.82
C PRO A 185 -9.96 1.74 21.19
N VAL A 186 -9.22 2.17 20.16
CA VAL A 186 -9.49 3.43 19.46
C VAL A 186 -10.86 3.39 18.80
N ASN A 187 -11.22 2.30 18.14
CA ASN A 187 -12.54 2.12 17.55
C ASN A 187 -13.68 2.23 18.56
N TYR A 188 -13.48 1.75 19.80
CA TYR A 188 -14.50 1.90 20.85
C TYR A 188 -14.57 3.34 21.37
N ILE A 189 -13.43 4.00 21.59
CA ILE A 189 -13.36 5.38 22.10
C ILE A 189 -13.94 6.38 21.10
N THR A 190 -13.65 6.21 19.81
CA THR A 190 -14.09 7.15 18.77
C THR A 190 -15.41 6.75 18.11
N ASN A 191 -16.00 5.63 18.56
CA ASN A 191 -17.09 4.95 17.88
C ASN A 191 -16.82 4.70 16.37
N GLY A 192 -15.55 4.48 16.01
CA GLY A 192 -15.08 4.30 14.64
C GLY A 192 -15.10 2.86 14.15
N ASN A 193 -14.62 2.64 12.93
CA ASN A 193 -14.44 1.32 12.32
C ASN A 193 -13.16 1.23 11.47
N TYR A 194 -12.07 1.71 12.04
CA TYR A 194 -10.73 1.55 11.49
C TYR A 194 -10.38 0.09 11.30
N PHE A 195 -9.67 -0.19 10.21
CA PHE A 195 -9.32 -1.55 9.74
C PHE A 195 -10.53 -2.45 9.46
N PHE A 196 -11.75 -1.90 9.50
CA PHE A 196 -12.99 -2.67 9.44
C PHE A 196 -12.98 -3.80 10.48
N LEU A 197 -12.62 -3.48 11.74
CA LEU A 197 -12.54 -4.47 12.83
C LEU A 197 -13.89 -4.70 13.53
N ARG A 198 -14.84 -3.76 13.45
CA ARG A 198 -16.15 -3.87 14.11
C ARG A 198 -17.25 -4.38 13.17
N TYR A 199 -17.24 -3.93 11.92
CA TYR A 199 -18.20 -4.34 10.90
C TYR A 199 -17.59 -4.25 9.50
N PRO A 200 -18.08 -5.05 8.53
CA PRO A 200 -17.50 -5.07 7.19
C PRO A 200 -17.73 -3.75 6.45
N ALA A 201 -16.83 -3.42 5.52
CA ALA A 201 -17.05 -2.32 4.58
C ALA A 201 -18.23 -2.66 3.66
N LYS A 202 -19.22 -1.76 3.58
CA LYS A 202 -20.39 -1.91 2.72
C LYS A 202 -19.99 -1.97 1.25
N GLY A 203 -20.62 -2.84 0.47
CA GLY A 203 -20.34 -3.08 -0.95
C GLY A 203 -19.02 -3.80 -1.23
N SER A 204 -18.31 -4.27 -0.20
CA SER A 204 -17.00 -4.92 -0.35
C SER A 204 -17.08 -6.44 -0.24
N ILE A 205 -15.97 -7.11 -0.58
CA ILE A 205 -15.79 -8.55 -0.32
C ILE A 205 -15.95 -8.90 1.17
N MET A 206 -15.71 -7.96 2.09
CA MET A 206 -15.91 -8.17 3.52
C MET A 206 -17.39 -8.36 3.86
N GLU A 207 -18.29 -7.64 3.18
CA GLU A 207 -19.73 -7.78 3.38
C GLU A 207 -20.22 -9.13 2.86
N TYR A 208 -19.70 -9.58 1.71
CA TYR A 208 -19.93 -10.93 1.20
C TYR A 208 -19.44 -12.01 2.17
N PHE A 209 -18.25 -11.87 2.75
CA PHE A 209 -17.79 -12.82 3.76
C PHE A 209 -18.59 -12.73 5.05
N SER A 210 -19.06 -11.55 5.44
CA SER A 210 -19.88 -11.38 6.64
C SER A 210 -21.25 -12.03 6.50
N SER A 211 -21.82 -12.12 5.29
CA SER A 211 -23.10 -12.82 5.09
C SER A 211 -22.98 -14.34 5.28
N ILE A 212 -21.79 -14.90 5.08
CA ILE A 212 -21.49 -16.34 5.21
C ILE A 212 -20.98 -16.68 6.62
N PHE A 213 -20.04 -15.89 7.14
CA PHE A 213 -19.28 -16.18 8.36
C PHE A 213 -19.66 -15.30 9.57
N GLY A 214 -20.54 -14.32 9.38
CA GLY A 214 -20.94 -13.36 10.41
C GLY A 214 -19.87 -12.30 10.73
N SER A 215 -20.18 -11.43 11.69
CA SER A 215 -19.25 -10.44 12.26
C SER A 215 -18.88 -10.86 13.69
N PRO A 216 -17.59 -11.03 14.04
CA PRO A 216 -16.38 -10.66 13.28
C PRO A 216 -15.82 -11.77 12.37
N GLY A 217 -16.55 -12.87 12.13
CA GLY A 217 -16.06 -14.05 11.40
C GLY A 217 -15.52 -13.78 9.99
N TYR A 218 -16.00 -12.73 9.29
CA TYR A 218 -15.50 -12.32 7.98
C TYR A 218 -14.00 -11.96 7.94
N LEU A 219 -13.39 -11.61 9.08
CA LEU A 219 -11.97 -11.28 9.14
C LEU A 219 -11.08 -12.50 8.79
N ILE A 220 -11.57 -13.72 9.05
CA ILE A 220 -10.86 -14.97 8.74
C ILE A 220 -10.66 -15.14 7.23
N PRO A 221 -11.71 -15.18 6.38
CA PRO A 221 -11.54 -15.27 4.94
C PRO A 221 -10.83 -14.05 4.34
N VAL A 222 -11.01 -12.84 4.90
CA VAL A 222 -10.20 -11.66 4.49
C VAL A 222 -8.71 -11.89 4.71
N PHE A 223 -8.33 -12.46 5.85
CA PHE A 223 -6.94 -12.81 6.13
C PHE A 223 -6.42 -13.87 5.16
N PHE A 224 -7.22 -14.89 4.82
CA PHE A 224 -6.84 -15.89 3.82
C PHE A 224 -6.65 -15.30 2.41
N VAL A 225 -7.48 -14.35 2.00
CA VAL A 225 -7.26 -13.59 0.76
C VAL A 225 -5.92 -12.86 0.82
N GLY A 226 -5.60 -12.22 1.96
CA GLY A 226 -4.29 -11.61 2.20
C GLY A 226 -3.13 -12.61 2.06
N CYS A 227 -3.26 -13.81 2.62
CA CYS A 227 -2.26 -14.88 2.49
C CYS A 227 -2.04 -15.30 1.03
N ILE A 228 -3.11 -15.42 0.24
CA ILE A 228 -3.01 -15.74 -1.19
C ILE A 228 -2.26 -14.62 -1.93
N LEU A 229 -2.59 -13.36 -1.65
CA LEU A 229 -1.90 -12.21 -2.26
C LEU A 229 -0.41 -12.18 -1.90
N TRP A 230 -0.06 -12.40 -0.62
CA TRP A 230 1.33 -12.49 -0.20
C TRP A 230 2.06 -13.65 -0.86
N LEU A 231 1.43 -14.81 -1.01
CA LEU A 231 2.03 -15.93 -1.72
C LEU A 231 2.38 -15.52 -3.16
N LEU A 232 1.43 -14.93 -3.89
CA LEU A 232 1.63 -14.48 -5.27
C LEU A 232 2.74 -13.43 -5.38
N MET A 233 2.79 -12.48 -4.44
CA MET A 233 3.78 -11.41 -4.41
C MET A 233 5.21 -11.93 -4.13
N TYR A 234 5.36 -12.84 -3.16
CA TYR A 234 6.66 -13.33 -2.73
C TYR A 234 7.20 -14.49 -3.58
N LEU A 235 6.32 -15.22 -4.27
CA LEU A 235 6.68 -16.40 -5.07
C LEU A 235 7.77 -16.12 -6.12
N PRO A 236 7.73 -15.05 -6.94
CA PRO A 236 8.78 -14.75 -7.91
C PRO A 236 10.16 -14.63 -7.26
N PHE A 237 10.25 -13.98 -6.09
CA PHE A 237 11.51 -13.76 -5.39
C PHE A 237 12.05 -15.05 -4.75
N ALA A 238 11.17 -15.87 -4.19
CA ALA A 238 11.55 -17.18 -3.64
C ALA A 238 12.13 -18.12 -4.71
N LEU A 239 11.51 -18.15 -5.90
CA LEU A 239 11.98 -18.98 -7.03
C LEU A 239 13.34 -18.50 -7.56
N ILE A 240 13.56 -17.19 -7.64
CA ILE A 240 14.84 -16.61 -8.06
C ILE A 240 15.96 -16.93 -7.05
N GLU A 241 15.68 -16.82 -5.74
CA GLU A 241 16.65 -17.14 -4.70
C GLU A 241 17.06 -18.61 -4.74
N GLN A 242 16.09 -19.51 -4.92
CA GLN A 242 16.32 -20.95 -5.03
C GLN A 242 17.21 -21.28 -6.24
N LYS A 243 16.94 -20.73 -7.43
CA LYS A 243 17.77 -20.92 -8.62
C LYS A 243 19.22 -20.44 -8.41
N ARG A 244 19.44 -19.36 -7.67
CA ARG A 244 20.79 -18.86 -7.33
C ARG A 244 21.54 -19.77 -6.36
N LYS A 245 20.84 -20.41 -5.42
CA LYS A 245 21.43 -21.40 -4.50
C LYS A 245 21.86 -22.66 -5.26
N PHE A 246 21.02 -23.17 -6.17
CA PHE A 246 21.37 -24.32 -7.01
C PHE A 246 22.50 -24.03 -8.01
N LYS A 247 22.61 -22.80 -8.53
CA LYS A 247 23.72 -22.35 -9.41
C LYS A 247 25.03 -22.02 -8.67
N LYS A 248 25.09 -22.09 -7.34
CA LYS A 248 26.37 -22.16 -6.60
C LYS A 248 26.64 -23.64 -6.33
N PRO A 249 27.31 -24.40 -7.22
CA PRO A 249 27.71 -25.75 -6.89
C PRO A 249 28.76 -25.69 -5.78
N ALA A 250 28.89 -26.76 -5.01
CA ALA A 250 29.87 -27.00 -3.96
C ALA A 250 31.36 -26.92 -4.40
N PHE A 251 31.66 -26.33 -5.56
CA PHE A 251 33.00 -26.13 -6.11
C PHE A 251 33.84 -25.15 -5.28
N LEU A 252 33.21 -24.23 -4.53
CA LEU A 252 33.90 -23.32 -3.61
C LEU A 252 34.15 -23.94 -2.22
N THR A 253 33.48 -25.04 -1.88
CA THR A 253 33.71 -25.76 -0.62
C THR A 253 34.90 -26.71 -0.72
N GLN A 254 35.14 -27.31 -1.89
CA GLN A 254 36.27 -28.24 -2.10
C GLN A 254 37.62 -27.52 -2.26
N LYS A 255 37.65 -26.31 -2.86
CA LYS A 255 38.89 -25.53 -3.03
C LYS A 255 39.46 -25.02 -1.69
N ASN A 256 38.61 -24.86 -0.67
CA ASN A 256 39.04 -24.46 0.67
C ASN A 256 39.50 -25.64 1.56
N ILE A 257 39.16 -26.88 1.21
CA ILE A 257 39.61 -28.07 1.94
C ILE A 257 40.99 -28.52 1.43
N ASN A 258 41.26 -28.40 0.13
CA ASN A 258 42.58 -28.75 -0.44
C ASN A 258 43.69 -27.75 -0.09
N ASN A 259 43.37 -26.47 0.16
CA ASN A 259 44.38 -25.48 0.56
C ASN A 259 44.80 -25.57 2.05
N ARG A 260 44.11 -26.36 2.89
CA ARG A 260 44.51 -26.60 4.29
C ARG A 260 45.39 -27.84 4.50
N LYS A 261 45.60 -28.66 3.45
CA LYS A 261 46.50 -29.82 3.52
C LYS A 261 47.94 -29.53 3.07
N PHE A 262 48.27 -28.29 2.72
CA PHE A 262 49.60 -27.87 2.25
C PHE A 262 50.25 -26.74 3.08
N SER A 263 49.67 -26.37 4.22
CA SER A 263 50.34 -25.54 5.20
C SER A 263 50.90 -26.45 6.30
N ILE A 264 52.22 -26.63 6.21
CA ILE A 264 53.18 -27.27 7.12
C ILE A 264 52.85 -26.99 8.59
#